data_AF-A0A9C9TDA7-F1
#
_entry.id   AF-A0A9C9TDA7-F1
#
_cell.length_a   1.000
_cell.length_b   1.000
_cell.length_c   1.000
_cell.angle_alpha   90.00
_cell.angle_beta   90.00
_cell.angle_gamma   90.00
#
_symmetry.space_group_name_H-M   'P 1'
#
loop_
_entity.id
_entity.type
_entity.pdbx_description
1 polymer ?
#
loop_
_entity_poly.entity_id
_entity_poly.type
_entity_poly.pdbx_seq_one_letter_code
_entity_poly.pdbx_strand_id
1 'polypeptide(L)'
;MSDALRHDAETYAQAHDVSLDEAIRRLKQQDPIGELDAVLQEQEASAFGGLWIQHLPEYKVIVLVTGDAADRERIQRRYVQDGPLEDTVEIREAGATLVELEAAQTETLRILEEIGSRADTGIDVRENCVSLYVADPEALREKLDAAGLALPELVCIRAAGPYTEAPPLDPPPGVVFPRQHPPEGLRVEMTALLIGELFEEEGCLRVSEGEQSHLIIWPYDHTVTAAEDGRLQIRDGSGAVVARVGDVVRMGGGETRSLDSVTPMEVPARCTGPYWIAGSQIESVSLE
;
A
#
# COMPACT_ATOMS: atom_id res chain seq x y z
N MET A 1 -32.07 -13.70 -8.54
CA MET A 1 -30.66 -13.60 -8.13
C MET A 1 -29.83 -14.11 -9.28
N SER A 2 -28.88 -13.33 -9.78
CA SER A 2 -27.98 -13.81 -10.85
C SER A 2 -27.00 -14.84 -10.29
N ASP A 3 -26.50 -15.72 -11.15
CA ASP A 3 -25.48 -16.71 -10.76
C ASP A 3 -24.18 -16.04 -10.29
N ALA A 4 -23.84 -14.89 -10.88
CA ALA A 4 -22.70 -14.06 -10.46
C ALA A 4 -22.86 -13.57 -9.01
N LEU A 5 -24.00 -12.98 -8.64
CA LEU A 5 -24.24 -12.49 -7.28
C LEU A 5 -24.20 -13.63 -6.24
N ARG A 6 -24.65 -14.83 -6.61
CA ARG A 6 -24.56 -16.00 -5.73
C ARG A 6 -23.09 -16.37 -5.46
N HIS A 7 -22.28 -16.42 -6.52
CA HIS A 7 -20.86 -16.76 -6.40
C HIS A 7 -20.09 -15.74 -5.57
N ASP A 8 -20.34 -14.45 -5.79
CA ASP A 8 -19.74 -13.37 -5.00
C ASP A 8 -20.16 -13.48 -3.52
N ALA A 9 -21.43 -13.79 -3.26
CA ALA A 9 -21.94 -13.95 -1.91
C ALA A 9 -21.35 -15.18 -1.18
N GLU A 10 -21.10 -16.28 -1.88
CA GLU A 10 -20.42 -17.46 -1.31
C GLU A 10 -18.99 -17.14 -0.89
N THR A 11 -18.26 -16.39 -1.73
CA THR A 11 -16.89 -15.95 -1.44
C THR A 11 -16.87 -14.96 -0.26
N TYR A 12 -17.79 -13.99 -0.26
CA TYR A 12 -17.94 -13.02 0.82
C TYR A 12 -18.30 -13.70 2.15
N ALA A 13 -19.24 -14.65 2.12
CA ALA A 13 -19.67 -15.41 3.28
C ALA A 13 -18.51 -16.14 3.95
N GLN A 14 -17.63 -16.76 3.16
CA GLN A 14 -16.43 -17.42 3.66
C GLN A 14 -15.41 -16.42 4.23
N ALA A 15 -15.17 -15.31 3.51
CA ALA A 15 -14.19 -14.31 3.92
C ALA A 15 -14.56 -13.59 5.23
N HIS A 16 -15.86 -13.41 5.49
CA HIS A 16 -16.36 -12.67 6.65
C HIS A 16 -17.03 -13.55 7.72
N ASP A 17 -17.02 -14.88 7.55
CA ASP A 17 -17.68 -15.85 8.44
C ASP A 17 -19.15 -15.52 8.72
N VAL A 18 -19.93 -15.34 7.65
CA VAL A 18 -21.38 -15.03 7.71
C VAL A 18 -22.20 -16.01 6.87
N SER A 19 -23.52 -16.04 7.07
CA SER A 19 -24.39 -16.85 6.22
C SER A 19 -24.46 -16.31 4.79
N LEU A 20 -24.78 -17.18 3.82
CA LEU A 20 -24.98 -16.78 2.43
C LEU A 20 -26.06 -15.70 2.29
N ASP A 21 -27.15 -15.80 3.05
CA ASP A 21 -28.23 -14.81 3.04
C ASP A 21 -27.76 -13.45 3.56
N GLU A 22 -26.93 -13.44 4.60
CA GLU A 22 -26.33 -12.22 5.14
C GLU A 22 -25.34 -11.60 4.14
N ALA A 23 -24.51 -12.42 3.48
CA ALA A 23 -23.63 -11.96 2.41
C ALA A 23 -24.41 -11.31 1.26
N ILE A 24 -25.48 -11.95 0.79
CA ILE A 24 -26.37 -11.38 -0.25
C ILE A 24 -26.97 -10.05 0.23
N ARG A 25 -27.41 -9.96 1.49
CA ARG A 25 -27.98 -8.73 2.07
C ARG A 25 -26.95 -7.59 2.09
N ARG A 26 -25.69 -7.87 2.45
CA ARG A 26 -24.59 -6.88 2.49
C ARG A 26 -24.18 -6.44 1.09
N LEU A 27 -24.01 -7.37 0.15
CA LEU A 27 -23.63 -7.07 -1.23
C LEU A 27 -24.66 -6.17 -1.94
N LYS A 28 -25.96 -6.42 -1.71
CA LYS A 28 -27.03 -5.57 -2.25
C LYS A 28 -27.02 -4.13 -1.73
N GLN A 29 -26.33 -3.85 -0.62
CA GLN A 29 -26.22 -2.51 -0.06
C GLN A 29 -25.03 -1.72 -0.62
N GLN A 30 -24.11 -2.34 -1.38
CA GLN A 30 -22.92 -1.65 -1.88
C GLN A 30 -23.29 -0.45 -2.77
N ASP A 31 -24.22 -0.61 -3.72
CA ASP A 31 -24.64 0.50 -4.58
C ASP A 31 -25.30 1.64 -3.77
N PRO A 32 -26.31 1.39 -2.91
CA PRO A 32 -26.85 2.43 -2.03
C PRO A 32 -25.82 3.12 -1.13
N ILE A 33 -24.81 2.40 -0.64
CA ILE A 33 -23.75 2.98 0.20
C ILE A 33 -22.89 3.94 -0.62
N GLY A 34 -22.51 3.55 -1.84
CA GLY A 34 -21.77 4.42 -2.77
C GLY A 34 -22.57 5.66 -3.18
N GLU A 35 -23.87 5.52 -3.41
CA GLU A 35 -24.76 6.66 -3.69
C GLU A 35 -24.87 7.61 -2.49
N LEU A 36 -25.01 7.07 -1.28
CA LEU A 36 -25.06 7.87 -0.06
C LEU A 36 -23.74 8.65 0.15
N ASP A 37 -22.60 7.99 -0.03
CA ASP A 37 -21.28 8.63 0.05
C ASP A 37 -21.17 9.82 -0.92
N ALA A 38 -21.45 9.58 -2.20
CA ALA A 38 -21.37 10.61 -3.24
C ALA A 38 -22.29 11.81 -2.96
N VAL A 39 -23.53 11.56 -2.53
CA VAL A 39 -24.48 12.64 -2.25
C VAL A 39 -24.08 13.45 -1.02
N LEU A 40 -23.54 12.82 0.03
CA LEU A 40 -23.08 13.54 1.23
C LEU A 40 -21.82 14.37 0.94
N GLN A 41 -20.90 13.86 0.12
CA GLN A 41 -19.74 14.63 -0.34
C GLN A 41 -20.16 15.87 -1.14
N GLU A 42 -21.17 15.77 -2.00
CA GLU A 42 -21.64 16.90 -2.81
C GLU A 42 -22.47 17.91 -2.01
N GLN A 43 -23.43 17.43 -1.23
CA GLN A 43 -24.50 18.27 -0.66
C GLN A 43 -24.27 18.67 0.80
N GLU A 44 -23.42 17.94 1.52
CA GLU A 44 -23.18 18.11 2.95
C GLU A 44 -21.67 18.25 3.26
N ALA A 45 -20.88 18.71 2.28
CA ALA A 45 -19.41 18.87 2.37
C ALA A 45 -18.93 19.64 3.62
N SER A 46 -19.72 20.60 4.10
CA SER A 46 -19.38 21.39 5.29
C SER A 46 -19.57 20.66 6.62
N ALA A 47 -20.21 19.49 6.61
CA ALA A 47 -20.51 18.70 7.80
C ALA A 47 -19.99 17.26 7.70
N PHE A 48 -19.98 16.67 6.51
CA PHE A 48 -19.63 15.26 6.30
C PHE A 48 -18.15 14.98 6.57
N GLY A 49 -17.88 14.01 7.44
CA GLY A 49 -16.54 13.54 7.85
C GLY A 49 -16.07 12.25 7.18
N GLY A 50 -16.81 11.76 6.18
CA GLY A 50 -16.58 10.47 5.52
C GLY A 50 -17.48 9.35 6.06
N LEU A 51 -17.46 8.20 5.38
CA LEU A 51 -18.16 7.00 5.83
C LEU A 51 -17.33 5.73 5.64
N TRP A 52 -17.67 4.68 6.39
CA TRP A 52 -17.11 3.34 6.17
C TRP A 52 -18.11 2.23 6.45
N ILE A 53 -17.84 1.05 5.89
CA ILE A 53 -18.57 -0.18 6.20
C ILE A 53 -17.88 -0.88 7.38
N GLN A 54 -18.60 -1.00 8.49
CA GLN A 54 -18.21 -1.78 9.64
C GLN A 54 -18.77 -3.20 9.50
N HIS A 55 -17.90 -4.21 9.39
CA HIS A 55 -18.34 -5.60 9.25
C HIS A 55 -18.61 -6.31 10.58
N LEU A 56 -17.93 -5.86 11.65
CA LEU A 56 -17.96 -6.48 12.99
C LEU A 56 -17.96 -5.40 14.09
N PRO A 57 -18.52 -5.68 15.29
CA PRO A 57 -19.26 -6.91 15.64
C PRO A 57 -20.64 -6.99 14.98
N GLU A 58 -21.21 -5.86 14.57
CA GLU A 58 -22.44 -5.76 13.80
C GLU A 58 -22.16 -5.10 12.45
N TYR A 59 -22.93 -5.49 11.42
CA TYR A 59 -22.84 -4.85 10.11
C TYR A 59 -23.51 -3.48 10.14
N LYS A 60 -22.71 -2.42 10.04
CA LYS A 60 -23.18 -1.03 10.05
C LYS A 60 -22.48 -0.21 8.97
N VAL A 61 -23.14 0.84 8.52
CA VAL A 61 -22.54 1.89 7.69
C VAL A 61 -22.38 3.09 8.58
N ILE A 62 -21.14 3.39 8.95
CA ILE A 62 -20.87 4.50 9.88
C ILE A 62 -20.65 5.76 9.08
N VAL A 63 -21.44 6.78 9.36
CA VAL A 63 -21.37 8.10 8.73
C VAL A 63 -20.86 9.09 9.76
N LEU A 64 -19.74 9.75 9.47
CA LEU A 64 -19.19 10.79 10.32
C LEU A 64 -19.74 12.15 9.95
N VAL A 65 -20.13 12.92 10.96
CA VAL A 65 -20.68 14.26 10.81
C VAL A 65 -20.08 15.16 11.88
N THR A 66 -19.45 16.24 11.42
CA THR A 66 -19.00 17.35 12.25
C THR A 66 -20.16 18.26 12.63
N GLY A 67 -19.94 19.14 13.59
CA GLY A 67 -20.96 20.08 14.06
C GLY A 67 -21.88 19.49 15.12
N ASP A 68 -23.04 20.11 15.29
CA ASP A 68 -23.93 19.82 16.41
C ASP A 68 -24.97 18.72 16.08
N ALA A 69 -25.84 18.42 17.05
CA ALA A 69 -26.86 17.39 16.88
C ALA A 69 -27.85 17.69 15.73
N ALA A 70 -28.03 18.96 15.34
CA ALA A 70 -28.95 19.33 14.27
C ALA A 70 -28.41 18.95 12.88
N ASP A 71 -27.10 18.97 12.66
CA ASP A 71 -26.47 18.48 11.43
C ASP A 71 -26.71 16.98 11.26
N ARG A 72 -26.49 16.21 12.34
CA ARG A 72 -26.77 14.76 12.37
C ARG A 72 -28.24 14.46 12.13
N GLU A 73 -29.14 15.20 12.77
CA GLU A 73 -30.58 15.02 12.59
C GLU A 73 -31.03 15.38 11.16
N ARG A 74 -30.45 16.44 10.57
CA ARG A 74 -30.69 16.79 9.15
C ARG A 74 -30.28 15.65 8.24
N ILE A 75 -29.07 15.12 8.42
CA ILE A 75 -28.55 14.04 7.56
C ILE A 75 -29.40 12.78 7.71
N GLN A 76 -29.72 12.37 8.95
CA GLN A 76 -30.60 11.23 9.21
C GLN A 76 -31.94 11.39 8.47
N ARG A 77 -32.61 12.53 8.66
CA ARG A 77 -33.95 12.76 8.12
C ARG A 77 -33.97 12.85 6.59
N ARG A 78 -32.93 13.43 5.99
CA ARG A 78 -32.91 13.76 4.55
C ARG A 78 -32.37 12.65 3.68
N TYR A 79 -31.41 11.88 4.18
CA TYR A 79 -30.65 10.92 3.35
C TYR A 79 -30.77 9.46 3.81
N VAL A 80 -31.18 9.21 5.06
CA VAL A 80 -31.19 7.86 5.65
C VAL A 80 -32.61 7.35 5.90
N GLN A 81 -33.46 8.18 6.49
CA GLN A 81 -34.84 7.82 6.85
C GLN A 81 -35.67 7.44 5.62
N ASP A 82 -36.51 6.40 5.77
CA ASP A 82 -37.36 5.83 4.71
C ASP A 82 -36.55 5.29 3.49
N GLY A 83 -35.23 5.15 3.65
CA GLY A 83 -34.29 4.70 2.63
C GLY A 83 -33.81 3.25 2.81
N PRO A 84 -33.10 2.69 1.80
CA PRO A 84 -32.65 1.29 1.82
C PRO A 84 -31.59 0.98 2.88
N LEU A 85 -31.03 2.00 3.53
CA LEU A 85 -29.98 1.88 4.54
C LEU A 85 -30.43 2.29 5.95
N GLU A 86 -31.73 2.57 6.16
CA GLU A 86 -32.26 3.14 7.40
C GLU A 86 -31.84 2.37 8.66
N ASP A 87 -31.91 1.03 8.61
CA ASP A 87 -31.57 0.15 9.74
C ASP A 87 -30.06 -0.14 9.87
N THR A 88 -29.28 0.20 8.84
CA THR A 88 -27.84 -0.10 8.75
C THR A 88 -26.98 1.11 9.09
N VAL A 89 -27.42 2.32 8.78
CA VAL A 89 -26.62 3.54 9.00
C VAL A 89 -26.61 3.91 10.48
N GLU A 90 -25.42 4.27 10.95
CA GLU A 90 -25.21 4.89 12.26
C GLU A 90 -24.42 6.18 12.05
N ILE A 91 -25.00 7.30 12.46
CA ILE A 91 -24.34 8.61 12.35
C ILE A 91 -23.59 8.90 13.65
N ARG A 92 -22.29 9.15 13.55
CA ARG A 92 -21.41 9.50 14.67
C ARG A 92 -20.82 10.89 14.51
N GLU A 93 -20.42 11.46 15.64
CA GLU A 93 -19.74 12.76 15.68
C GLU A 93 -18.29 12.64 15.22
N ALA A 94 -17.80 13.69 14.55
CA ALA A 94 -16.42 13.80 14.10
C ALA A 94 -15.85 15.18 14.38
N GLY A 95 -14.52 15.27 14.48
CA GLY A 95 -13.80 16.53 14.72
C GLY A 95 -13.50 17.31 13.45
N ALA A 96 -13.33 16.63 12.31
CA ALA A 96 -12.99 17.20 11.01
C ALA A 96 -13.88 16.65 9.89
N THR A 97 -14.15 17.50 8.91
CA THR A 97 -14.85 17.14 7.67
C THR A 97 -13.92 16.37 6.74
N LEU A 98 -14.48 15.64 5.79
CA LEU A 98 -13.69 14.95 4.75
C LEU A 98 -12.89 15.95 3.92
N VAL A 99 -13.47 17.12 3.61
CA VAL A 99 -12.80 18.20 2.88
C VAL A 99 -11.57 18.73 3.65
N GLU A 100 -11.67 18.89 4.97
CA GLU A 100 -10.54 19.31 5.80
C GLU A 100 -9.45 18.23 5.85
N LEU A 101 -9.83 16.95 5.89
CA LEU A 101 -8.89 15.83 5.84
C LEU A 101 -8.17 15.73 4.49
N GLU A 102 -8.88 15.90 3.38
CA GLU A 102 -8.30 15.95 2.02
C GLU A 102 -7.34 17.12 1.86
N ALA A 103 -7.69 18.29 2.39
CA ALA A 103 -6.81 19.46 2.40
C ALA A 103 -5.55 19.19 3.23
N ALA A 104 -5.69 18.60 4.42
CA ALA A 104 -4.57 18.22 5.27
C ALA A 104 -3.67 17.15 4.62
N GLN A 105 -4.25 16.16 3.92
CA GLN A 105 -3.48 15.15 3.19
C GLN A 105 -2.69 15.79 2.03
N THR A 106 -3.33 16.70 1.28
CA THR A 106 -2.68 17.42 0.18
C THR A 106 -1.49 18.25 0.68
N GLU A 107 -1.66 18.99 1.77
CA GLU A 107 -0.57 19.76 2.38
C GLU A 107 0.53 18.85 2.94
N THR A 108 0.16 17.71 3.54
CA THR A 108 1.13 16.72 4.02
C THR A 108 1.99 16.18 2.87
N LEU A 109 1.38 15.82 1.73
CA LEU A 109 2.12 15.36 0.54
C LEU A 109 3.11 16.42 0.05
N ARG A 110 2.69 17.69 0.01
CA ARG A 110 3.57 18.81 -0.38
C ARG A 110 4.76 18.96 0.57
N ILE A 111 4.53 18.85 1.87
CA ILE A 111 5.59 18.90 2.89
C ILE A 111 6.55 17.71 2.73
N LEU A 112 6.03 16.49 2.53
CA LEU A 112 6.85 15.30 2.33
C LEU A 112 7.75 15.43 1.10
N GLU A 113 7.22 15.95 0.00
CA GLU A 113 8.02 16.25 -1.20
C GLU A 113 9.11 17.28 -0.92
N GLU A 114 8.78 18.38 -0.23
CA GLU A 114 9.72 19.46 0.11
C GLU A 114 10.89 18.98 0.98
N ILE A 115 10.62 18.08 1.93
CA ILE A 115 11.66 17.50 2.80
C ILE A 115 12.32 16.24 2.20
N GLY A 116 11.95 15.84 0.99
CA GLY A 116 12.47 14.63 0.33
C GLY A 116 12.16 13.35 1.12
N SER A 117 10.97 13.26 1.72
CA SER A 117 10.49 12.07 2.43
C SER A 117 9.64 11.19 1.52
N ARG A 118 9.82 9.86 1.63
CA ARG A 118 9.03 8.85 0.92
C ARG A 118 7.99 8.16 1.81
N ALA A 119 7.64 8.77 2.94
CA ALA A 119 6.63 8.24 3.85
C ALA A 119 5.24 8.18 3.19
N ASP A 120 4.44 7.19 3.57
CA ASP A 120 3.11 6.97 3.00
C ASP A 120 2.04 7.70 3.81
N THR A 121 1.03 8.23 3.13
CA THR A 121 -0.08 8.92 3.78
C THR A 121 -1.44 8.49 3.21
N GLY A 122 -2.45 8.43 4.07
CA GLY A 122 -3.83 8.08 3.71
C GLY A 122 -4.83 8.73 4.66
N ILE A 123 -6.06 8.95 4.21
CA ILE A 123 -7.15 9.39 5.10
C ILE A 123 -7.69 8.15 5.84
N ASP A 124 -7.64 8.19 7.17
CA ASP A 124 -8.32 7.21 8.01
C ASP A 124 -9.63 7.84 8.50
N VAL A 125 -10.72 7.51 7.80
CA VAL A 125 -12.05 7.99 8.15
C VAL A 125 -12.44 7.53 9.55
N ARG A 126 -12.04 6.33 10.00
CA ARG A 126 -12.47 5.79 11.31
C ARG A 126 -11.88 6.58 12.46
N GLU A 127 -10.61 6.94 12.33
CA GLU A 127 -9.90 7.77 13.32
C GLU A 127 -10.08 9.28 13.06
N ASN A 128 -10.77 9.65 11.98
CA ASN A 128 -11.02 11.03 11.56
C ASN A 128 -9.72 11.87 11.48
N CYS A 129 -8.67 11.29 10.91
CA CYS A 129 -7.38 11.95 10.72
C CYS A 129 -6.63 11.44 9.47
N VAL A 130 -5.63 12.21 9.04
CA VAL A 130 -4.69 11.82 7.99
C VAL A 130 -3.60 10.95 8.61
N SER A 131 -3.62 9.65 8.35
CA SER A 131 -2.58 8.73 8.80
C SER A 131 -1.31 8.91 7.97
N LEU A 132 -0.22 9.31 8.64
CA LEU A 132 1.13 9.36 8.07
C LEU A 132 1.96 8.21 8.64
N TYR A 133 2.27 7.23 7.81
CA TYR A 133 3.04 6.05 8.19
C TYR A 133 4.54 6.31 8.04
N VAL A 134 5.28 6.14 9.13
CA VAL A 134 6.70 6.50 9.21
C VAL A 134 7.50 5.36 9.81
N ALA A 135 8.57 4.96 9.14
CA ALA A 135 9.50 3.94 9.63
C ALA A 135 10.26 4.40 10.89
N ASP A 136 10.70 5.67 10.87
CA ASP A 136 11.42 6.35 11.94
C ASP A 136 10.83 7.76 12.17
N PRO A 137 9.93 7.91 13.17
CA PRO A 137 9.34 9.21 13.51
C PRO A 137 10.34 10.29 13.95
N GLU A 138 11.49 9.90 14.51
CA GLU A 138 12.51 10.87 14.92
C GLU A 138 13.24 11.43 13.70
N ALA A 139 13.64 10.58 12.76
CA ALA A 139 14.24 11.01 11.50
C ALA A 139 13.32 11.93 10.68
N LEU A 140 12.00 11.65 10.66
CA LEU A 140 11.03 12.54 10.02
C LEU A 140 11.01 13.91 10.71
N ARG A 141 10.99 13.93 12.04
CA ARG A 141 10.98 15.18 12.82
C ARG A 141 12.22 16.01 12.57
N GLU A 142 13.39 15.39 12.48
CA GLU A 142 14.63 16.10 12.12
C GLU A 142 14.57 16.72 10.72
N LYS A 143 14.00 16.02 9.73
CA LYS A 143 13.77 16.58 8.38
C LYS A 143 12.83 17.79 8.42
N LEU A 144 11.73 17.71 9.18
CA LEU A 144 10.78 18.81 9.36
C LEU A 144 11.41 20.02 10.05
N ASP A 145 12.12 19.79 11.16
CA ASP A 145 12.81 20.84 11.93
C ASP A 145 13.88 21.54 11.07
N ALA A 146 14.64 20.78 10.26
CA ALA A 146 15.63 21.33 9.36
C ALA A 146 15.03 22.20 8.25
N ALA A 147 13.82 21.86 7.79
CA ALA A 147 13.07 22.65 6.80
C ALA A 147 12.26 23.80 7.44
N GLY A 148 12.11 23.84 8.76
CA GLY A 148 11.25 24.81 9.45
C GLY A 148 9.77 24.61 9.14
N LEU A 149 9.36 23.38 8.82
CA LEU A 149 7.99 23.00 8.45
C LEU A 149 7.30 22.26 9.59
N ALA A 150 5.97 22.32 9.62
CA ALA A 150 5.14 21.58 10.56
C ALA A 150 4.02 20.87 9.79
N LEU A 151 3.69 19.65 10.21
CA LEU A 151 2.55 18.91 9.68
C LEU A 151 1.22 19.55 10.12
N PRO A 152 0.15 19.46 9.31
CA PRO A 152 -1.19 19.87 9.74
C PRO A 152 -1.65 19.17 11.02
N GLU A 153 -2.46 19.85 11.84
CA GLU A 153 -2.96 19.30 13.12
C GLU A 153 -3.77 18.00 12.96
N LEU A 154 -4.41 17.83 11.80
CA LEU A 154 -5.20 16.65 11.47
C LEU A 154 -4.33 15.43 11.08
N VAL A 155 -3.00 15.52 11.20
CA VAL A 155 -2.09 14.41 10.88
C VAL A 155 -1.82 13.54 12.11
N CYS A 156 -2.05 12.26 11.92
CA CYS A 156 -1.82 11.18 12.84
C CYS A 156 -0.57 10.40 12.42
N ILE A 157 0.56 10.59 13.11
CA ILE A 157 1.76 9.78 12.84
C ILE A 157 1.52 8.34 13.32
N ARG A 158 1.86 7.38 12.46
CA ARG A 158 1.78 5.93 12.72
C ARG A 158 3.16 5.33 12.48
N ALA A 159 3.72 4.66 13.48
CA ALA A 159 4.97 3.94 13.31
C ALA A 159 4.74 2.70 12.42
N ALA A 160 5.50 2.58 11.33
CA ALA A 160 5.49 1.44 10.42
C ALA A 160 6.74 0.54 10.55
N GLY A 161 7.73 1.00 11.32
CA GLY A 161 8.97 0.29 11.65
C GLY A 161 9.14 0.07 13.17
N PRO A 162 10.38 -0.08 13.66
CA PRO A 162 11.63 0.01 12.91
C PRO A 162 11.79 -1.18 11.96
N TYR A 163 12.42 -0.91 10.83
CA TYR A 163 12.89 -1.95 9.92
C TYR A 163 14.31 -2.35 10.30
N THR A 164 14.63 -3.64 10.18
CA THR A 164 16.00 -4.14 10.41
C THR A 164 16.98 -3.36 9.55
N GLU A 165 18.18 -3.06 10.05
CA GLU A 165 19.17 -2.44 9.18
C GLU A 165 19.53 -3.40 8.04
N ALA A 166 19.57 -2.90 6.79
CA ALA A 166 19.98 -3.74 5.68
C ALA A 166 21.43 -4.19 5.87
N PRO A 167 21.77 -5.46 5.58
CA PRO A 167 23.16 -5.89 5.56
C PRO A 167 23.98 -5.00 4.59
N PRO A 168 25.27 -4.75 4.90
CA PRO A 168 26.16 -4.06 3.98
C PRO A 168 26.15 -4.73 2.60
N LEU A 169 26.10 -3.92 1.55
CA LEU A 169 26.13 -4.42 0.18
C LEU A 169 27.58 -4.55 -0.28
N ASP A 170 28.04 -5.79 -0.45
CA ASP A 170 29.37 -6.13 -0.96
C ASP A 170 29.25 -7.18 -2.07
N PRO A 171 28.80 -6.77 -3.28
CA PRO A 171 28.57 -7.70 -4.37
C PRO A 171 29.91 -8.18 -4.95
N PRO A 172 29.98 -9.41 -5.51
CA PRO A 172 31.18 -9.88 -6.18
C PRO A 172 31.66 -8.91 -7.28
N PRO A 173 32.98 -8.83 -7.55
CA PRO A 173 33.52 -7.86 -8.52
C PRO A 173 32.82 -7.91 -9.88
N GLY A 174 32.37 -6.75 -10.37
CA GLY A 174 31.68 -6.60 -11.65
C GLY A 174 30.16 -6.77 -11.58
N VAL A 175 29.63 -7.37 -10.50
CA VAL A 175 28.19 -7.55 -10.30
C VAL A 175 27.53 -6.25 -9.88
N VAL A 176 26.42 -5.92 -10.55
CA VAL A 176 25.55 -4.79 -10.25
C VAL A 176 24.32 -5.32 -9.53
N PHE A 177 24.09 -4.82 -8.32
CA PHE A 177 22.99 -5.27 -7.45
C PHE A 177 22.20 -4.06 -6.94
N PRO A 178 21.35 -3.44 -7.78
CA PRO A 178 20.58 -2.29 -7.38
C PRO A 178 19.53 -2.72 -6.36
N ARG A 179 19.49 -2.01 -5.23
CA ARG A 179 18.52 -2.22 -4.17
C ARG A 179 17.52 -1.08 -4.17
N GLN A 180 16.29 -1.38 -3.79
CA GLN A 180 15.30 -0.36 -3.51
C GLN A 180 15.78 0.57 -2.40
N HIS A 181 15.26 1.78 -2.37
CA HIS A 181 15.48 2.69 -1.25
C HIS A 181 15.07 2.05 0.09
N PRO A 182 15.73 2.44 1.20
CA PRO A 182 15.23 2.10 2.52
C PRO A 182 13.78 2.59 2.69
N PRO A 183 12.90 1.78 3.29
CA PRO A 183 11.52 2.17 3.55
C PRO A 183 11.48 3.31 4.55
N GLU A 184 10.81 4.41 4.19
CA GLU A 184 10.54 5.56 5.07
C GLU A 184 9.11 5.53 5.65
N GLY A 185 8.22 4.70 5.10
CA GLY A 185 6.84 4.48 5.53
C GLY A 185 6.48 3.00 5.57
N LEU A 186 5.33 2.63 5.02
CA LEU A 186 4.93 1.23 4.87
C LEU A 186 5.79 0.54 3.80
N ARG A 187 6.07 -0.76 3.97
CA ARG A 187 6.58 -1.60 2.88
C ARG A 187 5.42 -2.04 1.99
N VAL A 188 4.98 -1.15 1.12
CA VAL A 188 4.00 -1.48 0.09
C VAL A 188 4.73 -2.15 -1.08
N GLU A 189 4.30 -3.35 -1.44
CA GLU A 189 4.92 -4.12 -2.51
C GLU A 189 3.91 -4.34 -3.64
N MET A 190 4.36 -4.19 -4.87
CA MET A 190 3.57 -4.54 -6.04
C MET A 190 3.42 -6.08 -6.10
N THR A 191 2.24 -6.56 -6.50
CA THR A 191 1.90 -7.99 -6.47
C THR A 191 1.81 -8.63 -7.85
N ALA A 192 2.35 -7.98 -8.90
CA ALA A 192 2.46 -8.63 -10.21
C ALA A 192 3.43 -9.80 -10.09
N LEU A 193 3.21 -10.84 -10.89
CA LEU A 193 3.96 -12.08 -10.80
C LEU A 193 4.91 -12.20 -11.99
N LEU A 194 6.20 -12.39 -11.70
CA LEU A 194 7.24 -12.71 -12.68
C LEU A 194 7.77 -14.12 -12.41
N ILE A 195 7.79 -14.96 -13.45
CA ILE A 195 8.36 -16.31 -13.39
C ILE A 195 9.31 -16.48 -14.57
N GLY A 196 10.56 -16.83 -14.28
CA GLY A 196 11.57 -17.03 -15.31
C GLY A 196 12.92 -17.46 -14.77
N GLU A 197 13.86 -17.73 -15.66
CA GLU A 197 15.23 -18.05 -15.28
C GLU A 197 15.94 -16.78 -14.77
N LEU A 198 16.56 -16.87 -13.59
CA LEU A 198 17.46 -15.86 -13.06
C LEU A 198 18.86 -16.08 -13.64
N PHE A 199 19.34 -15.14 -14.44
CA PHE A 199 20.65 -15.20 -15.07
C PHE A 199 21.47 -13.94 -14.84
N GLU A 200 22.77 -14.03 -15.12
CA GLU A 200 23.70 -12.90 -15.09
C GLU A 200 24.17 -12.60 -16.51
N GLU A 201 24.11 -11.33 -16.90
CA GLU A 201 24.59 -10.83 -18.19
C GLU A 201 25.37 -9.53 -17.99
N GLU A 202 26.66 -9.52 -18.31
CA GLU A 202 27.57 -8.36 -18.18
C GLU A 202 27.60 -7.69 -16.78
N GLY A 203 27.42 -8.51 -15.75
CA GLY A 203 27.34 -8.17 -14.34
C GLY A 203 25.93 -7.86 -13.86
N CYS A 204 24.92 -7.89 -14.73
CA CYS A 204 23.54 -7.50 -14.41
C CYS A 204 22.69 -8.76 -14.13
N LEU A 205 22.03 -8.80 -12.96
CA LEU A 205 21.11 -9.90 -12.63
C LEU A 205 19.73 -9.67 -13.25
N ARG A 206 19.32 -10.58 -14.12
CA ARG A 206 18.08 -10.47 -14.89
C ARG A 206 17.20 -11.70 -14.73
N VAL A 207 15.90 -11.53 -14.90
CA VAL A 207 14.96 -12.65 -15.01
C VAL A 207 14.31 -12.63 -16.38
N SER A 208 14.22 -13.79 -17.02
CA SER A 208 13.58 -13.93 -18.34
C SER A 208 12.04 -13.87 -18.24
N GLU A 209 11.41 -13.28 -19.24
CA GLU A 209 9.96 -13.31 -19.43
C GLU A 209 9.65 -13.39 -20.93
N GLY A 210 9.33 -14.59 -21.41
CA GLY A 210 9.15 -14.83 -22.84
C GLY A 210 10.43 -14.52 -23.64
N GLU A 211 10.35 -13.58 -24.58
CA GLU A 211 11.50 -13.13 -25.38
C GLU A 211 12.24 -11.93 -24.76
N GLN A 212 11.75 -11.42 -23.62
CA GLN A 212 12.33 -10.28 -22.91
C GLN A 212 13.00 -10.74 -21.62
N SER A 213 13.68 -9.82 -20.97
CA SER A 213 14.18 -10.01 -19.61
C SER A 213 14.19 -8.67 -18.87
N HIS A 214 14.09 -8.73 -17.56
CA HIS A 214 14.05 -7.55 -16.70
C HIS A 214 15.28 -7.51 -15.81
N LEU A 215 15.89 -6.34 -15.70
CA LEU A 215 16.87 -6.11 -14.63
C LEU A 215 16.12 -6.04 -13.29
N ILE A 216 16.56 -6.83 -12.32
CA ILE A 216 15.90 -6.87 -11.02
C ILE A 216 16.41 -5.77 -10.10
N ILE A 217 15.49 -4.99 -9.54
CA ILE A 217 15.75 -4.06 -8.45
C ILE A 217 15.31 -4.73 -7.15
N TRP A 218 16.30 -5.19 -6.39
CA TRP A 218 16.10 -6.07 -5.24
C TRP A 218 15.54 -5.30 -4.04
N PRO A 219 14.82 -5.97 -3.12
CA PRO A 219 14.37 -5.31 -1.89
C PRO A 219 15.57 -4.76 -1.07
N TYR A 220 15.35 -3.70 -0.29
CA TYR A 220 16.44 -2.91 0.29
C TYR A 220 17.41 -3.72 1.20
N ASP A 221 16.95 -4.82 1.78
CA ASP A 221 17.67 -5.69 2.71
C ASP A 221 18.32 -6.91 2.05
N HIS A 222 18.16 -7.09 0.73
CA HIS A 222 18.74 -8.23 0.04
C HIS A 222 20.21 -8.02 -0.28
N THR A 223 20.94 -9.13 -0.43
CA THR A 223 22.36 -9.15 -0.80
C THR A 223 22.66 -10.22 -1.86
N VAL A 224 23.79 -10.08 -2.54
CA VAL A 224 24.33 -11.10 -3.44
C VAL A 224 25.72 -11.51 -2.99
N THR A 225 25.98 -12.81 -3.00
CA THR A 225 27.27 -13.41 -2.65
C THR A 225 27.65 -14.49 -3.64
N ALA A 226 28.94 -14.75 -3.82
CA ALA A 226 29.41 -15.89 -4.60
C ALA A 226 29.52 -17.13 -3.70
N ALA A 227 28.98 -18.25 -4.18
CA ALA A 227 29.17 -19.57 -3.59
C ALA A 227 30.60 -20.09 -3.81
N GLU A 228 30.95 -21.20 -3.14
CA GLU A 228 32.23 -21.89 -3.36
C GLU A 228 32.41 -22.37 -4.82
N ASP A 229 31.31 -22.72 -5.50
CA ASP A 229 31.31 -23.11 -6.91
C ASP A 229 31.28 -21.91 -7.87
N GLY A 230 31.36 -20.69 -7.35
CA GLY A 230 31.31 -19.44 -8.11
C GLY A 230 29.90 -18.99 -8.51
N ARG A 231 28.85 -19.77 -8.24
CA ARG A 231 27.48 -19.36 -8.55
C ARG A 231 27.03 -18.22 -7.63
N LEU A 232 26.37 -17.21 -8.20
CA LEU A 232 25.79 -16.12 -7.43
C LEU A 232 24.55 -16.60 -6.67
N GLN A 233 24.49 -16.23 -5.39
CA GLN A 233 23.39 -16.53 -4.47
C GLN A 233 22.81 -15.23 -3.95
N ILE A 234 21.48 -15.12 -4.00
CA ILE A 234 20.75 -13.98 -3.48
C ILE A 234 20.20 -14.36 -2.11
N ARG A 235 20.40 -13.46 -1.15
CA ARG A 235 19.96 -13.63 0.23
C ARG A 235 19.00 -12.52 0.62
N ASP A 236 17.98 -12.88 1.38
CA ASP A 236 17.07 -11.91 2.01
C ASP A 236 17.72 -11.24 3.23
N GLY A 237 16.99 -10.31 3.86
CA GLY A 237 17.44 -9.61 5.07
C GLY A 237 17.68 -10.51 6.29
N SER A 238 17.19 -11.76 6.28
CA SER A 238 17.49 -12.76 7.33
C SER A 238 18.77 -13.55 7.04
N GLY A 239 19.33 -13.42 5.84
CA GLY A 239 20.50 -14.16 5.36
C GLY A 239 20.16 -15.49 4.68
N ALA A 240 18.88 -15.85 4.58
CA ALA A 240 18.42 -17.06 3.89
C ALA A 240 18.62 -16.91 2.39
N VAL A 241 19.04 -17.97 1.71
CA VAL A 241 19.18 -17.97 0.25
C VAL A 241 17.80 -18.12 -0.38
N VAL A 242 17.36 -17.11 -1.12
CA VAL A 242 16.04 -17.06 -1.78
C VAL A 242 16.11 -17.38 -3.27
N ALA A 243 17.26 -17.15 -3.90
CA ALA A 243 17.48 -17.46 -5.31
C ALA A 243 18.96 -17.73 -5.61
N ARG A 244 19.23 -18.43 -6.72
CA ARG A 244 20.58 -18.62 -7.27
C ARG A 244 20.55 -18.40 -8.77
N VAL A 245 21.64 -17.86 -9.31
CA VAL A 245 21.77 -17.76 -10.78
C VAL A 245 21.72 -19.15 -11.41
N GLY A 246 20.92 -19.28 -12.46
CA GLY A 246 20.56 -20.51 -13.17
C GLY A 246 19.25 -21.16 -12.69
N ASP A 247 18.66 -20.69 -11.58
CA ASP A 247 17.38 -21.21 -11.10
C ASP A 247 16.23 -20.52 -11.86
N VAL A 248 15.12 -21.25 -12.04
CA VAL A 248 13.83 -20.59 -12.33
C VAL A 248 13.33 -20.00 -11.04
N VAL A 249 13.01 -18.70 -11.05
CA VAL A 249 12.53 -17.96 -9.89
C VAL A 249 11.08 -17.56 -10.10
N ARG A 250 10.33 -17.52 -9.00
CA ARG A 250 9.00 -16.91 -8.91
C ARG A 250 9.13 -15.70 -8.00
N MET A 251 8.75 -14.52 -8.47
CA MET A 251 8.79 -13.30 -7.68
C MET A 251 7.57 -12.41 -7.84
N GLY A 252 7.15 -11.81 -6.73
CA GLY A 252 6.25 -10.65 -6.75
C GLY A 252 6.97 -9.39 -7.23
N GLY A 253 6.22 -8.35 -7.57
CA GLY A 253 6.77 -7.05 -7.90
C GLY A 253 5.98 -6.29 -8.95
N GLY A 254 6.68 -5.50 -9.76
CA GLY A 254 6.10 -4.81 -10.90
C GLY A 254 7.12 -4.18 -11.84
N GLU A 255 6.75 -4.05 -13.10
CA GLU A 255 7.58 -3.44 -14.13
C GLU A 255 7.62 -1.91 -14.00
N THR A 256 8.80 -1.33 -14.18
CA THR A 256 8.98 0.11 -14.37
C THR A 256 9.97 0.41 -15.50
N ARG A 257 9.87 1.63 -16.05
CA ARG A 257 10.80 2.17 -17.05
C ARG A 257 11.75 3.23 -16.49
N SER A 258 11.48 3.74 -15.29
CA SER A 258 12.33 4.72 -14.60
C SER A 258 12.73 4.23 -13.21
N LEU A 259 13.93 4.62 -12.79
CA LEU A 259 14.54 4.25 -11.52
C LEU A 259 14.68 5.43 -10.54
N ASP A 260 14.33 6.65 -10.95
CA ASP A 260 14.62 7.90 -10.22
C ASP A 260 14.09 7.90 -8.77
N SER A 261 13.00 7.19 -8.51
CA SER A 261 12.37 7.05 -7.18
C SER A 261 12.49 5.65 -6.58
N VAL A 262 13.19 4.72 -7.23
CA VAL A 262 13.20 3.30 -6.87
C VAL A 262 14.49 2.93 -6.15
N THR A 263 15.65 3.32 -6.67
CA THR A 263 16.96 2.91 -6.16
C THR A 263 17.87 4.12 -5.94
N PRO A 264 18.62 4.18 -4.82
CA PRO A 264 19.64 5.21 -4.60
C PRO A 264 20.92 4.95 -5.41
N MET A 265 21.08 3.75 -5.98
CA MET A 265 22.24 3.37 -6.78
C MET A 265 22.10 3.86 -8.22
N GLU A 266 23.15 4.50 -8.73
CA GLU A 266 23.29 4.77 -10.16
C GLU A 266 23.50 3.46 -10.92
N VAL A 267 22.49 3.02 -11.67
CA VAL A 267 22.55 1.79 -12.47
C VAL A 267 23.36 2.06 -13.75
N PRO A 268 24.45 1.31 -14.01
CA PRO A 268 25.27 1.52 -15.19
C PRO A 268 24.50 1.30 -16.49
N ALA A 269 24.84 2.05 -17.55
CA ALA A 269 24.18 1.98 -18.85
C ALA A 269 24.18 0.61 -19.53
N ARG A 270 25.04 -0.33 -19.12
CA ARG A 270 25.00 -1.73 -19.60
C ARG A 270 23.85 -2.54 -19.01
N CYS A 271 23.36 -2.18 -17.84
CA CYS A 271 22.21 -2.80 -17.19
C CYS A 271 20.93 -2.06 -17.58
N THR A 272 20.56 -2.11 -18.86
CA THR A 272 19.35 -1.43 -19.34
C THR A 272 18.07 -2.14 -18.95
N GLY A 273 16.99 -1.36 -18.86
CA GLY A 273 15.64 -1.88 -18.66
C GLY A 273 15.12 -2.76 -19.81
N PRO A 274 13.89 -3.28 -19.69
CA PRO A 274 12.90 -2.98 -18.65
C PRO A 274 13.35 -3.43 -17.25
N TYR A 275 12.84 -2.78 -16.22
CA TYR A 275 13.21 -3.04 -14.82
C TYR A 275 12.04 -3.70 -14.09
N TRP A 276 12.36 -4.59 -13.15
CA TRP A 276 11.39 -5.18 -12.25
C TRP A 276 11.70 -4.80 -10.80
N ILE A 277 10.76 -4.11 -10.15
CA ILE A 277 10.84 -3.79 -8.71
C ILE A 277 10.37 -5.03 -7.97
N ALA A 278 11.31 -5.82 -7.42
CA ALA A 278 10.97 -7.08 -6.79
C ALA A 278 10.27 -6.88 -5.43
N GLY A 279 9.20 -7.64 -5.18
CA GLY A 279 8.63 -7.79 -3.84
C GLY A 279 9.49 -8.71 -2.96
N SER A 280 9.11 -8.85 -1.69
CA SER A 280 9.76 -9.74 -0.72
C SER A 280 9.53 -11.23 -1.02
N GLN A 281 8.43 -11.56 -1.70
CA GLN A 281 8.12 -12.91 -2.11
C GLN A 281 9.01 -13.30 -3.31
N ILE A 282 10.15 -13.93 -3.03
CA ILE A 282 11.10 -14.44 -4.02
C ILE A 282 11.47 -15.87 -3.63
N GLU A 283 11.33 -16.81 -4.57
CA GLU A 283 11.75 -18.18 -4.36
C GLU A 283 12.24 -18.84 -5.65
N SER A 284 13.27 -19.69 -5.54
CA SER A 284 13.61 -20.64 -6.60
C SER A 284 12.52 -21.72 -6.68
N VAL A 285 11.98 -21.93 -7.87
CA VAL A 285 11.01 -22.99 -8.16
C VAL A 285 11.70 -24.18 -8.83
N SER A 286 11.36 -25.38 -8.38
CA SER A 286 11.68 -26.60 -9.12
C SER A 286 10.57 -26.82 -10.15
N LEU A 287 10.92 -26.86 -11.43
CA LEU A 287 10.01 -27.34 -12.46
C LEU A 287 9.97 -28.88 -12.35
N GLU A 288 8.95 -29.41 -11.69
CA GLU A 288 8.57 -30.83 -11.82
C GLU A 288 7.88 -31.09 -13.18
#